data_AF-A0A354CZ07-F1
#
_entry.id   AF-A0A354CZ07-F1
#
_cell.length_a   1.000
_cell.length_b   1.000
_cell.length_c   1.000
_cell.angle_alpha   90.00
_cell.angle_beta   90.00
_cell.angle_gamma   90.00
#
_symmetry.space_group_name_H-M   'P 1'
#
loop_
_entity.id
_entity.type
_entity.pdbx_description
1 polymer ?
#
loop_
_entity_poly.entity_id
_entity_poly.type
_entity_poly.pdbx_seq_one_letter_code
_entity_poly.pdbx_strand_id
1 'polypeptide(L)'
;MYQEKTQRRALLTAAWTVSFLAFEVALAPPIVPAEEAGLAPPIVAAKKAQITIPPELGFIVDTRQVEDGSSPIIVHLQEAHANPDAQRQLVEILRLLIERHGLRLILVEGGHGDVGLKRLRAHGTPEVRRRVLDKYLHAGIMSAEEYLDVTTEEPLILWGVEQPALYQEQLDAFLAAEPLTAGVAGVLSEVRQALDVLKPMVFDQALIDLEQRTSAFDAHELELDAYVEALSALASRQGVALEAFPSVATLIRLRDLEQGLDLAAVSSEQTEAIGRLAERMESAELDALIARAREMKAGTLAKAGYYADFSQTAVSHGIDLSRYPNLSRYLAYLEERAGLESSGVSGELARLAQQLRVSLTASPESRHLRAVIEELALVEACLQLRLTAEEALRLASMQTDDLSFRWARTLKSMAQRHGLSVGSFEGLEALQQALPAFLRFYEIARRRDETLAANAIEKLRISGERLAVLITGGFHSDRITDALHAQGFGVVEVAPRIDHPTDDRLYHAVLKYKHGQGSLSEVLAIANQATLDTR
;
A
#
# COMPACT_ATOMS: atom_id res chain seq x y z
N MET A 1 34.55 -27.97 -36.24
CA MET A 1 33.89 -28.66 -35.11
C MET A 1 34.63 -28.56 -33.77
N TYR A 2 35.84 -29.10 -33.57
CA TYR A 2 36.50 -29.03 -32.25
C TYR A 2 36.89 -27.59 -31.86
N GLN A 3 37.57 -26.84 -32.76
CA GLN A 3 37.94 -25.44 -32.53
C GLN A 3 36.74 -24.49 -32.37
N GLU A 4 35.62 -24.80 -33.03
CA GLU A 4 34.39 -24.01 -32.98
C GLU A 4 33.66 -24.19 -31.63
N LYS A 5 33.67 -25.42 -31.08
CA LYS A 5 33.22 -25.70 -29.71
C LYS A 5 34.13 -25.04 -28.65
N THR A 6 35.44 -24.99 -28.88
CA THR A 6 36.40 -24.34 -27.95
C THR A 6 36.28 -22.81 -27.96
N GLN A 7 36.09 -22.19 -29.13
CA GLN A 7 35.86 -20.74 -29.24
C GLN A 7 34.49 -20.33 -28.69
N ARG A 8 33.43 -21.12 -28.90
CA ARG A 8 32.12 -20.89 -28.28
C ARG A 8 32.18 -21.02 -26.76
N ARG A 9 32.91 -22.01 -26.21
CA ARG A 9 33.18 -22.12 -24.76
C ARG A 9 33.85 -20.86 -24.21
N ALA A 10 34.91 -20.36 -24.85
CA ALA A 10 35.62 -19.17 -24.36
C ALA A 10 34.75 -17.89 -24.42
N LEU A 11 33.94 -17.72 -25.47
CA LEU A 11 32.96 -16.63 -25.58
C LEU A 11 31.81 -16.75 -24.57
N LEU A 12 31.38 -17.98 -24.24
CA LEU A 12 30.37 -18.28 -23.23
C LEU A 12 30.87 -18.00 -21.81
N THR A 13 32.06 -18.49 -21.47
CA THR A 13 32.69 -18.23 -20.17
C THR A 13 32.91 -16.72 -20.01
N ALA A 14 33.43 -16.03 -21.03
CA ALA A 14 33.63 -14.58 -20.99
C ALA A 14 32.33 -13.77 -20.91
N ALA A 15 31.29 -14.12 -21.68
CA ALA A 15 30.00 -13.45 -21.63
C ALA A 15 29.29 -13.62 -20.28
N TRP A 16 29.48 -14.76 -19.61
CA TRP A 16 28.89 -15.06 -18.32
C TRP A 16 29.70 -14.53 -17.13
N THR A 17 31.04 -14.63 -17.14
CA THR A 17 31.88 -13.97 -16.13
C THR A 17 31.69 -12.46 -16.16
N VAL A 18 31.54 -11.85 -17.34
CA VAL A 18 31.24 -10.41 -17.48
C VAL A 18 29.80 -10.10 -17.06
N SER A 19 28.85 -11.04 -17.18
CA SER A 19 27.48 -10.85 -16.71
C SER A 19 27.32 -11.00 -15.18
N PHE A 20 28.21 -11.75 -14.53
CA PHE A 20 28.23 -11.91 -13.07
C PHE A 20 29.04 -10.79 -12.38
N LEU A 21 30.25 -10.48 -12.87
CA LEU A 21 31.08 -9.37 -12.33
C LEU A 21 30.46 -7.98 -12.56
N ALA A 22 29.70 -7.77 -13.64
CA ALA A 22 28.98 -6.49 -13.84
C ALA A 22 27.77 -6.36 -12.90
N PHE A 23 27.28 -7.46 -12.32
CA PHE A 23 26.21 -7.46 -11.32
C PHE A 23 26.77 -7.31 -9.90
N GLU A 24 28.03 -7.66 -9.63
CA GLU A 24 28.69 -7.46 -8.33
C GLU A 24 28.85 -5.99 -7.90
N VAL A 25 28.81 -5.03 -8.84
CA VAL A 25 28.83 -3.59 -8.51
C VAL A 25 27.43 -3.07 -8.15
N ALA A 26 26.38 -3.79 -8.53
CA ALA A 26 25.02 -3.56 -8.08
C ALA A 26 24.69 -4.61 -7.03
N LEU A 27 25.21 -4.39 -5.81
CA LEU A 27 24.65 -4.98 -4.60
C LEU A 27 23.13 -5.08 -4.77
N ALA A 28 22.57 -6.27 -4.53
CA ALA A 28 21.20 -6.28 -4.05
C ALA A 28 21.20 -5.24 -2.92
N PRO A 29 20.29 -4.25 -2.92
CA PRO A 29 20.19 -3.38 -1.76
C PRO A 29 20.06 -4.29 -0.51
N PRO A 30 20.35 -3.79 0.70
CA PRO A 30 20.02 -4.51 1.93
C PRO A 30 18.61 -5.12 1.83
N ILE A 31 18.17 -5.94 2.79
CA ILE A 31 16.71 -6.06 3.00
C ILE A 31 16.26 -4.73 3.62
N VAL A 32 16.39 -3.66 2.82
CA VAL A 32 15.52 -2.51 2.82
C VAL A 32 14.15 -3.15 2.62
N PRO A 33 13.09 -2.71 3.34
CA PRO A 33 11.77 -2.93 2.79
C PRO A 33 11.85 -2.57 1.31
N ALA A 34 11.18 -3.33 0.46
CA ALA A 34 10.86 -2.77 -0.83
C ALA A 34 10.19 -1.42 -0.53
N GLU A 35 10.92 -0.31 -0.73
CA GLU A 35 10.29 0.79 -1.43
C GLU A 35 9.61 0.12 -2.60
N GLU A 36 8.31 0.33 -2.72
CA GLU A 36 7.48 -0.12 -3.83
C GLU A 36 8.21 0.10 -5.17
N ALA A 37 8.99 -0.89 -5.58
CA ALA A 37 9.83 -0.84 -6.76
C ALA A 37 10.32 -2.26 -7.07
N GLY A 38 9.66 -2.92 -8.02
CA GLY A 38 10.23 -4.09 -8.69
C GLY A 38 9.30 -5.29 -8.92
N LEU A 39 8.07 -5.07 -9.42
CA LEU A 39 7.30 -6.16 -10.03
C LEU A 39 8.01 -6.65 -11.31
N ALA A 40 8.43 -7.92 -11.33
CA ALA A 40 8.76 -8.65 -12.57
C ALA A 40 7.69 -9.75 -12.82
N PRO A 41 7.27 -9.95 -14.08
CA PRO A 41 6.02 -10.66 -14.39
C PRO A 41 6.17 -12.18 -14.40
N PRO A 42 5.10 -12.95 -14.11
CA PRO A 42 5.02 -14.34 -14.54
C PRO A 42 4.52 -14.42 -15.99
N ILE A 43 5.23 -15.18 -16.83
CA ILE A 43 4.85 -15.56 -18.21
C ILE A 43 4.90 -17.10 -18.25
N VAL A 44 3.98 -17.89 -18.83
CA VAL A 44 2.68 -17.70 -19.48
C VAL A 44 1.98 -19.08 -19.49
N ALA A 45 0.67 -19.10 -19.24
CA ALA A 45 -0.38 -19.83 -19.99
C ALA A 45 -1.71 -19.65 -19.21
N ALA A 46 -2.80 -19.06 -19.69
CA ALA A 46 -3.29 -18.72 -21.02
C ALA A 46 -4.03 -17.35 -20.99
N LYS A 47 -4.23 -16.72 -22.16
CA LYS A 47 -4.81 -15.37 -22.38
C LYS A 47 -5.98 -15.00 -21.44
N LYS A 48 -5.67 -14.19 -20.42
CA LYS A 48 -6.54 -13.32 -19.59
C LYS A 48 -5.89 -11.94 -19.66
N ALA A 49 -6.62 -10.85 -19.89
CA ALA A 49 -6.02 -9.52 -19.92
C ALA A 49 -5.50 -9.17 -18.51
N GLN A 50 -4.21 -9.34 -18.27
CA GLN A 50 -3.58 -9.01 -17.01
C GLN A 50 -3.42 -7.48 -16.96
N ILE A 51 -4.17 -6.81 -16.07
CA ILE A 51 -3.95 -5.39 -15.79
C ILE A 51 -2.57 -5.26 -15.14
N THR A 52 -1.73 -4.39 -15.69
CA THR A 52 -0.37 -4.13 -15.18
C THR A 52 -0.21 -2.63 -14.97
N ILE A 53 0.27 -2.24 -13.79
CA ILE A 53 0.52 -0.85 -13.42
C ILE A 53 2.03 -0.66 -13.31
N PRO A 54 2.64 0.26 -14.05
CA PRO A 54 4.05 0.59 -13.90
C PRO A 54 4.34 1.12 -12.47
N PRO A 55 5.41 0.65 -11.79
CA PRO A 55 5.74 1.05 -10.41
C PRO A 55 5.94 2.56 -10.23
N GLU A 56 6.35 3.26 -11.30
CA GLU A 56 6.50 4.72 -11.29
C GLU A 56 5.15 5.46 -11.21
N LEU A 57 4.04 4.79 -11.55
CA LEU A 57 2.69 5.37 -11.51
C LEU A 57 1.92 4.94 -10.26
N GLY A 58 2.14 3.72 -9.77
CA GLY A 58 1.43 3.19 -8.62
C GLY A 58 1.60 1.68 -8.47
N PHE A 59 0.82 1.10 -7.59
CA PHE A 59 0.92 -0.30 -7.20
C PHE A 59 -0.44 -0.97 -7.10
N ILE A 60 -0.46 -2.28 -7.33
CA ILE A 60 -1.65 -3.11 -7.12
C ILE A 60 -1.70 -3.44 -5.62
N VAL A 61 -2.76 -2.98 -4.96
CA VAL A 61 -3.01 -3.20 -3.52
C VAL A 61 -3.56 -4.60 -3.30
N ASP A 62 -4.54 -5.00 -4.12
CA ASP A 62 -5.23 -6.28 -4.02
C ASP A 62 -5.70 -6.75 -5.39
N THR A 63 -5.84 -8.07 -5.57
CA THR A 63 -6.43 -8.67 -6.76
C THR A 63 -7.38 -9.79 -6.37
N ARG A 64 -8.67 -9.57 -6.59
CA ARG A 64 -9.74 -10.54 -6.36
C ARG A 64 -10.19 -11.14 -7.69
N GLN A 65 -9.73 -12.34 -7.98
CA GLN A 65 -10.15 -13.06 -9.18
C GLN A 65 -11.48 -13.80 -8.97
N VAL A 66 -12.22 -13.96 -10.07
CA VAL A 66 -13.38 -14.84 -10.15
C VAL A 66 -12.96 -16.12 -10.89
N GLU A 67 -13.52 -17.26 -10.47
CA GLU A 67 -13.21 -18.58 -11.04
C GLU A 67 -13.48 -18.61 -12.56
N ASP A 68 -14.54 -17.95 -13.00
CA ASP A 68 -14.83 -17.76 -14.41
C ASP A 68 -14.04 -16.56 -14.97
N GLY A 69 -13.03 -16.87 -15.79
CA GLY A 69 -12.21 -15.87 -16.46
C GLY A 69 -12.94 -14.97 -17.47
N SER A 70 -14.23 -15.21 -17.66
CA SER A 70 -15.12 -14.38 -18.46
C SER A 70 -15.91 -13.36 -17.63
N SER A 71 -15.69 -13.20 -16.32
CA SER A 71 -16.30 -12.08 -15.59
C SER A 71 -15.76 -10.71 -16.02
N PRO A 72 -16.58 -9.64 -16.02
CA PRO A 72 -16.09 -8.28 -16.18
C PRO A 72 -15.11 -7.90 -15.07
N ILE A 73 -14.15 -7.04 -15.40
CA ILE A 73 -13.13 -6.56 -14.47
C ILE A 73 -13.43 -5.11 -14.09
N ILE A 74 -13.31 -4.80 -12.80
CA ILE A 74 -13.31 -3.44 -12.28
C ILE A 74 -11.91 -3.16 -11.75
N VAL A 75 -11.27 -2.11 -12.28
CA VAL A 75 -10.08 -1.54 -11.67
C VAL A 75 -10.56 -0.53 -10.63
N HIS A 76 -10.38 -0.86 -9.35
CA HIS A 76 -10.73 0.01 -8.25
C HIS A 76 -9.53 0.90 -7.94
N LEU A 77 -9.64 2.18 -8.26
CA LEU A 77 -8.51 3.11 -8.24
C LEU A 77 -8.68 4.08 -7.07
N GLN A 78 -7.77 4.01 -6.10
CA GLN A 78 -7.80 4.88 -4.93
C GLN A 78 -7.44 6.32 -5.30
N GLU A 79 -8.14 7.28 -4.73
CA GLU A 79 -7.92 8.70 -4.92
C GLU A 79 -7.49 9.39 -3.62
N ALA A 80 -6.34 10.06 -3.65
CA ALA A 80 -6.02 11.12 -2.70
C ALA A 80 -6.51 12.46 -3.29
N HIS A 81 -7.67 12.92 -2.85
CA HIS A 81 -8.27 14.15 -3.38
C HIS A 81 -7.39 15.36 -3.08
N ALA A 82 -7.31 16.29 -4.05
CA ALA A 82 -6.46 17.48 -4.00
C ALA A 82 -4.95 17.23 -3.82
N ASN A 83 -4.47 16.00 -3.94
CA ASN A 83 -3.05 15.67 -3.98
C ASN A 83 -2.51 15.75 -5.43
N PRO A 84 -1.60 16.67 -5.77
CA PRO A 84 -1.14 16.85 -7.14
C PRO A 84 -0.39 15.64 -7.71
N ASP A 85 0.36 14.90 -6.88
CA ASP A 85 1.08 13.70 -7.33
C ASP A 85 0.07 12.61 -7.68
N ALA A 86 -0.86 12.32 -6.77
CA ALA A 86 -1.91 11.33 -7.00
C ALA A 86 -2.69 11.64 -8.27
N GLN A 87 -3.17 12.88 -8.44
CA GLN A 87 -3.96 13.27 -9.61
C GLN A 87 -3.16 13.12 -10.92
N ARG A 88 -1.86 13.44 -10.93
CA ARG A 88 -0.99 13.21 -12.10
C ARG A 88 -0.85 11.73 -12.42
N GLN A 89 -0.61 10.90 -11.40
CA GLN A 89 -0.45 9.46 -11.62
C GLN A 89 -1.76 8.81 -12.08
N LEU A 90 -2.90 9.22 -11.52
CA LEU A 90 -4.22 8.78 -11.95
C LEU A 90 -4.48 9.10 -13.42
N VAL A 91 -4.08 10.29 -13.91
CA VAL A 91 -4.17 10.64 -15.34
C VAL A 91 -3.39 9.65 -16.20
N GLU A 92 -2.17 9.28 -15.82
CA GLU A 92 -1.34 8.36 -16.62
C GLU A 92 -1.82 6.91 -16.52
N ILE A 93 -2.28 6.45 -15.35
CA ILE A 93 -2.90 5.14 -15.16
C ILE A 93 -4.16 5.00 -16.04
N LEU A 94 -5.05 5.99 -15.98
CA LEU A 94 -6.27 6.00 -16.77
C LEU A 94 -5.95 6.04 -18.27
N ARG A 95 -4.96 6.84 -18.71
CA ARG A 95 -4.50 6.87 -20.11
C ARG A 95 -4.00 5.49 -20.55
N LEU A 96 -3.19 4.83 -19.73
CA LEU A 96 -2.70 3.48 -20.01
C LEU A 96 -3.85 2.48 -20.17
N LEU A 97 -4.86 2.54 -19.28
CA LEU A 97 -6.02 1.66 -19.35
C LEU A 97 -6.90 1.92 -20.59
N ILE A 98 -7.03 3.19 -21.00
CA ILE A 98 -7.72 3.57 -22.23
C ILE A 98 -6.98 3.00 -23.44
N GLU A 99 -5.68 3.27 -23.56
CA GLU A 99 -4.89 2.91 -24.75
C GLU A 99 -4.66 1.41 -24.89
N ARG A 100 -4.37 0.70 -23.78
CA ARG A 100 -4.01 -0.72 -23.81
C ARG A 100 -5.18 -1.66 -23.64
N HIS A 101 -6.22 -1.24 -22.93
CA HIS A 101 -7.33 -2.11 -22.55
C HIS A 101 -8.70 -1.60 -23.04
N GLY A 102 -8.73 -0.47 -23.76
CA GLY A 102 -9.97 0.06 -24.34
C GLY A 102 -10.98 0.51 -23.28
N LEU A 103 -10.52 0.99 -22.13
CA LEU A 103 -11.36 1.52 -21.07
C LEU A 103 -12.28 2.62 -21.62
N ARG A 104 -13.58 2.51 -21.33
CA ARG A 104 -14.57 3.56 -21.66
C ARG A 104 -15.36 4.03 -20.46
N LEU A 105 -15.70 3.14 -19.53
CA LEU A 105 -16.53 3.49 -18.37
C LEU A 105 -15.66 3.82 -17.16
N ILE A 106 -15.78 5.05 -16.68
CA ILE A 106 -15.18 5.52 -15.44
C ILE A 106 -16.32 5.91 -14.49
N LEU A 107 -16.35 5.24 -13.35
CA LEU A 107 -17.30 5.43 -12.27
C LEU A 107 -16.64 6.27 -11.18
N VAL A 108 -17.35 7.26 -10.64
CA VAL A 108 -16.76 8.23 -9.70
C VAL A 108 -17.59 8.42 -8.44
N GLU A 109 -16.91 8.46 -7.31
CA GLU A 109 -17.44 8.95 -6.04
C GLU A 109 -17.79 10.45 -6.12
N GLY A 110 -18.75 10.92 -5.32
CA GLY A 110 -19.12 12.34 -5.21
C GLY A 110 -19.95 12.91 -6.37
N GLY A 111 -19.99 12.23 -7.52
CA GLY A 111 -20.86 12.56 -8.65
C GLY A 111 -22.15 11.73 -8.66
N HIS A 112 -23.22 12.24 -9.29
CA HIS A 112 -24.45 11.48 -9.53
C HIS A 112 -24.89 11.54 -11.00
N GLY A 113 -25.03 10.38 -11.65
CA GLY A 113 -25.48 10.31 -13.05
C GLY A 113 -24.37 10.66 -14.05
N ASP A 114 -24.71 11.25 -15.20
CA ASP A 114 -23.69 11.69 -16.17
C ASP A 114 -22.97 12.95 -15.66
N VAL A 115 -21.69 12.78 -15.35
CA VAL A 115 -20.81 13.86 -14.87
C VAL A 115 -19.74 14.23 -15.89
N GLY A 116 -19.92 13.79 -17.14
CA GLY A 116 -19.01 14.09 -18.24
C GLY A 116 -18.89 15.58 -18.55
N LEU A 117 -17.67 15.99 -18.89
CA LEU A 117 -17.29 17.35 -19.25
C LEU A 117 -17.02 17.51 -20.76
N LYS A 118 -17.39 16.52 -21.58
CA LYS A 118 -17.24 16.53 -23.06
C LYS A 118 -17.63 17.82 -23.76
N ARG A 119 -18.62 18.56 -23.24
CA ARG A 119 -19.02 19.88 -23.77
C ARG A 119 -17.85 20.88 -23.85
N LEU A 120 -16.85 20.72 -22.97
CA LEU A 120 -15.67 21.57 -22.94
C LEU A 120 -14.67 21.29 -24.06
N ARG A 121 -14.79 20.13 -24.74
CA ARG A 121 -13.93 19.76 -25.88
C ARG A 121 -14.05 20.77 -27.05
N ALA A 122 -15.19 21.44 -27.18
CA ALA A 122 -15.43 22.45 -28.22
C ALA A 122 -14.58 23.73 -28.06
N HIS A 123 -13.92 23.93 -26.91
CA HIS A 123 -13.20 25.16 -26.58
C HIS A 123 -11.69 25.13 -26.90
N GLY A 124 -11.19 24.14 -27.65
CA GLY A 124 -9.83 24.16 -28.17
C GLY A 124 -9.30 22.78 -28.59
N THR A 125 -8.09 22.77 -29.18
CA THR A 125 -7.39 21.50 -29.46
C THR A 125 -7.01 20.79 -28.14
N PRO A 126 -6.68 19.49 -28.17
CA PRO A 126 -6.24 18.78 -26.97
C PRO A 126 -5.08 19.47 -26.23
N GLU A 127 -4.15 20.07 -26.99
CA GLU A 127 -2.99 20.80 -26.46
C GLU A 127 -3.39 22.10 -25.74
N VAL A 128 -4.38 22.81 -26.28
CA VAL A 128 -4.92 24.02 -25.65
C VAL A 128 -5.66 23.66 -24.37
N ARG A 129 -6.49 22.62 -24.41
CA ARG A 129 -7.25 22.15 -23.24
C ARG A 129 -6.32 21.73 -22.10
N ARG A 130 -5.31 20.88 -22.38
CA ARG A 130 -4.30 20.47 -21.38
C ARG A 130 -3.65 21.67 -20.70
N ARG A 131 -3.07 22.58 -21.49
CA ARG A 131 -2.40 23.78 -20.97
C ARG A 131 -3.30 24.68 -20.09
N VAL A 132 -4.60 24.74 -20.37
CA VAL A 132 -5.55 25.52 -19.55
C VAL A 132 -5.93 24.76 -18.28
N LEU A 133 -6.08 23.44 -18.37
CA LEU A 133 -6.59 22.60 -17.29
C LEU A 133 -5.50 22.15 -16.30
N ASP A 134 -4.23 22.13 -16.69
CA ASP A 134 -3.11 21.71 -15.83
C ASP A 134 -3.10 22.47 -14.49
N LYS A 135 -3.40 23.77 -14.51
CA LYS A 135 -3.45 24.57 -13.28
C LYS A 135 -4.61 24.19 -12.35
N TYR A 136 -5.73 23.68 -12.89
CA TYR A 136 -6.89 23.26 -12.10
C TYR A 136 -6.70 21.85 -11.55
N LEU A 137 -6.05 20.97 -12.33
CA LEU A 137 -5.60 19.65 -11.87
C LEU A 137 -4.59 19.81 -10.72
N HIS A 138 -3.58 20.66 -10.91
CA HIS A 138 -2.56 20.94 -9.90
C HIS A 138 -3.14 21.59 -8.63
N ALA A 139 -4.20 22.38 -8.75
CA ALA A 139 -4.88 22.99 -7.61
C ALA A 139 -5.91 22.06 -6.92
N GLY A 140 -6.07 20.81 -7.38
CA GLY A 140 -7.06 19.87 -6.84
C GLY A 140 -8.52 20.23 -7.15
N ILE A 141 -8.75 21.25 -7.96
CA ILE A 141 -10.10 21.70 -8.33
C ILE A 141 -10.73 20.72 -9.31
N MET A 142 -9.94 20.27 -10.27
CA MET A 142 -10.32 19.28 -11.30
C MET A 142 -9.66 17.95 -10.98
N SER A 143 -10.43 16.86 -11.05
CA SER A 143 -9.90 15.51 -10.86
C SER A 143 -9.31 14.93 -12.15
N ALA A 144 -8.54 13.84 -12.01
CA ALA A 144 -7.83 13.18 -13.10
C ALA A 144 -8.74 12.71 -14.24
N GLU A 145 -9.88 12.12 -13.91
CA GLU A 145 -10.86 11.63 -14.87
C GLU A 145 -11.60 12.77 -15.57
N GLU A 146 -11.93 13.85 -14.85
CA GLU A 146 -12.48 15.08 -15.44
C GLU A 146 -11.48 15.69 -16.43
N TYR A 147 -10.21 15.79 -16.03
CA TYR A 147 -9.13 16.27 -16.89
C TYR A 147 -9.02 15.43 -18.16
N LEU A 148 -9.05 14.10 -18.03
CA LEU A 148 -8.98 13.20 -19.18
C LEU A 148 -10.21 13.30 -20.07
N ASP A 149 -11.43 13.35 -19.51
CA ASP A 149 -12.64 13.47 -20.33
C ASP A 149 -12.67 14.75 -21.16
N VAL A 150 -12.00 15.81 -20.71
CA VAL A 150 -11.87 17.03 -21.52
C VAL A 150 -10.70 16.94 -22.50
N THR A 151 -9.58 16.31 -22.13
CA THR A 151 -8.33 16.39 -22.92
C THR A 151 -8.17 15.28 -23.96
N THR A 152 -8.84 14.14 -23.79
CA THR A 152 -8.86 13.05 -24.77
C THR A 152 -9.93 13.23 -25.84
N GLU A 153 -9.77 12.55 -26.97
CA GLU A 153 -10.82 12.40 -27.98
C GLU A 153 -11.60 11.10 -27.83
N GLU A 154 -11.13 10.18 -27.00
CA GLU A 154 -11.80 8.90 -26.75
C GLU A 154 -13.22 9.09 -26.16
N PRO A 155 -14.17 8.20 -26.49
CA PRO A 155 -15.57 8.32 -26.10
C PRO A 155 -15.82 7.82 -24.67
N LEU A 156 -15.13 8.41 -23.68
CA LEU A 156 -15.27 8.05 -22.27
C LEU A 156 -16.68 8.28 -21.74
N ILE A 157 -17.13 7.47 -20.79
CA ILE A 157 -18.38 7.62 -20.06
C ILE A 157 -17.98 7.85 -18.62
N LEU A 158 -18.14 9.09 -18.15
CA LEU A 158 -17.95 9.44 -16.75
C LEU A 158 -19.31 9.40 -16.05
N TRP A 159 -19.43 8.51 -15.07
CA TRP A 159 -20.70 8.29 -14.38
C TRP A 159 -20.52 8.32 -12.87
N GLY A 160 -21.21 9.24 -12.24
CA GLY A 160 -21.28 9.37 -10.80
C GLY A 160 -22.11 8.26 -10.16
N VAL A 161 -21.55 7.60 -9.16
CA VAL A 161 -22.19 6.51 -8.40
C VAL A 161 -22.70 6.93 -7.02
N GLU A 162 -22.65 8.22 -6.71
CA GLU A 162 -23.07 8.76 -5.42
C GLU A 162 -24.61 8.78 -5.26
N GLN A 163 -25.05 8.68 -4.00
CA GLN A 163 -26.40 9.06 -3.60
C GLN A 163 -26.39 10.48 -3.00
N PRO A 164 -26.98 11.48 -3.68
CA PRO A 164 -26.88 12.88 -3.28
C PRO A 164 -27.29 13.16 -1.83
N ALA A 165 -28.30 12.45 -1.33
CA ALA A 165 -28.77 12.60 0.04
C ALA A 165 -27.74 12.16 1.09
N LEU A 166 -27.04 11.04 0.86
CA LEU A 166 -26.00 10.56 1.79
C LEU A 166 -24.76 11.43 1.74
N TYR A 167 -24.38 11.88 0.54
CA TYR A 167 -23.28 12.82 0.35
C TYR A 167 -23.52 14.13 1.11
N GLN A 168 -24.71 14.72 0.95
CA GLN A 168 -25.07 15.93 1.68
C GLN A 168 -25.12 15.69 3.20
N GLU A 169 -25.70 14.55 3.65
CA GLU A 169 -25.72 14.18 5.07
C GLU A 169 -24.30 14.11 5.66
N GLN A 170 -23.34 13.56 4.91
CA GLN A 170 -21.96 13.47 5.36
C GLN A 170 -21.25 14.83 5.35
N LEU A 171 -21.50 15.67 4.34
CA LEU A 171 -20.97 17.03 4.29
C LEU A 171 -21.47 17.86 5.49
N ASP A 172 -22.75 17.75 5.83
CA ASP A 172 -23.31 18.43 7.00
C ASP A 172 -22.65 17.94 8.30
N ALA A 173 -22.38 16.63 8.41
CA ALA A 173 -21.65 16.07 9.55
C ALA A 173 -20.20 16.57 9.63
N PHE A 174 -19.50 16.68 8.49
CA PHE A 174 -18.17 17.27 8.40
C PHE A 174 -18.18 18.73 8.89
N LEU A 175 -19.09 19.55 8.38
CA LEU A 175 -19.21 20.97 8.73
C LEU A 175 -19.60 21.19 10.19
N ALA A 176 -20.34 20.24 10.79
CA ALA A 176 -20.66 20.27 12.22
C ALA A 176 -19.47 19.85 13.11
N ALA A 177 -18.62 18.93 12.64
CA ALA A 177 -17.50 18.38 13.40
C ALA A 177 -16.24 19.28 13.33
N GLU A 178 -15.91 19.84 12.16
CA GLU A 178 -14.68 20.62 11.93
C GLU A 178 -14.45 21.74 12.99
N PRO A 179 -15.45 22.56 13.38
CA PRO A 179 -15.23 23.63 14.36
C PRO A 179 -14.94 23.11 15.78
N LEU A 180 -15.30 21.86 16.08
CA LEU A 180 -15.13 21.27 17.40
C LEU A 180 -13.68 20.84 17.66
N THR A 181 -12.90 20.53 16.61
CA THR A 181 -11.53 20.01 16.71
C THR A 181 -10.60 20.90 17.54
N ALA A 182 -10.69 22.22 17.38
CA ALA A 182 -9.86 23.17 18.13
C ALA A 182 -10.15 23.15 19.64
N GLY A 183 -11.41 22.95 20.03
CA GLY A 183 -11.84 22.91 21.43
C GLY A 183 -11.41 21.64 22.17
N VAL A 184 -11.23 20.53 21.44
CA VAL A 184 -10.90 19.21 22.02
C VAL A 184 -9.40 18.87 21.98
N ALA A 185 -8.62 19.52 21.10
CA ALA A 185 -7.18 19.25 20.98
C ALA A 185 -6.40 19.53 22.28
N GLY A 186 -6.76 20.59 23.01
CA GLY A 186 -6.15 20.92 24.30
C GLY A 186 -6.44 19.88 25.38
N VAL A 187 -7.65 19.31 25.35
CA VAL A 187 -8.12 18.32 26.33
C VAL A 187 -7.35 17.00 26.21
N LEU A 188 -7.09 16.54 24.98
CA LEU A 188 -6.31 15.32 24.75
C LEU A 188 -4.84 15.45 25.19
N SER A 189 -4.32 16.68 25.24
CA SER A 189 -2.97 16.94 25.73
C SER A 189 -2.79 16.53 27.20
N GLU A 190 -3.80 16.74 28.04
CA GLU A 190 -3.75 16.32 29.44
C GLU A 190 -3.67 14.79 29.58
N VAL A 191 -4.43 14.08 28.74
CA VAL A 191 -4.41 12.60 28.70
C VAL A 191 -3.04 12.09 28.26
N ARG A 192 -2.47 12.66 27.19
CA ARG A 192 -1.10 12.33 26.72
C ARG A 192 -0.07 12.52 27.81
N GLN A 193 -0.06 13.69 28.46
CA GLN A 193 0.90 13.99 29.53
C GLN A 193 0.78 13.00 30.70
N ALA A 194 -0.45 12.64 31.10
CA ALA A 194 -0.65 11.64 32.13
C ALA A 194 -0.15 10.25 31.72
N LEU A 195 -0.39 9.84 30.47
CA LEU A 195 0.14 8.60 29.91
C LEU A 195 1.67 8.59 29.91
N ASP A 196 2.31 9.68 29.51
CA ASP A 196 3.77 9.76 29.42
C ASP A 196 4.45 9.66 30.80
N VAL A 197 3.83 10.19 31.84
CA VAL A 197 4.31 10.04 33.23
C VAL A 197 4.05 8.63 33.77
N LEU A 198 2.93 8.00 33.39
CA LEU A 198 2.54 6.66 33.89
C LEU A 198 3.24 5.51 33.18
N LYS A 199 3.50 5.61 31.87
CA LYS A 199 4.20 4.60 31.06
C LYS A 199 5.46 4.05 31.73
N PRO A 200 6.45 4.88 32.14
CA PRO A 200 7.68 4.35 32.75
C PRO A 200 7.49 3.75 34.14
N MET A 201 6.37 4.01 34.81
CA MET A 201 6.04 3.42 36.12
C MET A 201 5.30 2.08 36.01
N VAL A 202 4.58 1.89 34.90
CA VAL A 202 3.64 0.77 34.70
C VAL A 202 4.17 -0.26 33.70
N PHE A 203 4.87 0.17 32.67
CA PHE A 203 5.44 -0.72 31.65
C PHE A 203 6.85 -1.12 32.02
N ASP A 204 7.18 -2.38 31.72
CA ASP A 204 8.56 -2.81 31.77
C ASP A 204 9.36 -2.25 30.59
N GLN A 205 10.69 -2.32 30.70
CA GLN A 205 11.57 -1.80 29.65
C GLN A 205 11.36 -2.51 28.31
N ALA A 206 10.99 -3.81 28.33
CA ALA A 206 10.81 -4.58 27.11
C ALA A 206 9.60 -4.11 26.30
N LEU A 207 8.50 -3.73 26.96
CA LEU A 207 7.33 -3.15 26.32
C LEU A 207 7.62 -1.74 25.80
N ILE A 208 8.33 -0.91 26.59
CA ILE A 208 8.74 0.42 26.14
C ILE A 208 9.59 0.34 24.87
N ASP A 209 10.58 -0.56 24.85
CA ASP A 209 11.45 -0.78 23.69
C ASP A 209 10.65 -1.30 22.47
N LEU A 210 9.66 -2.18 22.68
CA LEU A 210 8.79 -2.68 21.62
C LEU A 210 7.97 -1.55 20.98
N GLU A 211 7.35 -0.70 21.80
CA GLU A 211 6.54 0.42 21.28
C GLU A 211 7.42 1.42 20.53
N GLN A 212 8.59 1.80 21.07
CA GLN A 212 9.52 2.70 20.39
C GLN A 212 9.98 2.16 19.03
N ARG A 213 10.31 0.88 18.96
CA ARG A 213 10.73 0.25 17.69
C ARG A 213 9.60 0.13 16.70
N THR A 214 8.39 -0.14 17.16
CA THR A 214 7.21 -0.16 16.28
C THR A 214 6.95 1.23 15.72
N SER A 215 6.92 2.27 16.57
CA SER A 215 6.72 3.65 16.11
C SER A 215 7.82 4.10 15.15
N ALA A 216 9.09 3.76 15.41
CA ALA A 216 10.19 4.09 14.50
C ALA A 216 10.07 3.34 13.16
N PHE A 217 9.61 2.10 13.17
CA PHE A 217 9.36 1.34 11.94
C PHE A 217 8.19 1.94 11.14
N ASP A 218 7.08 2.24 11.80
CA ASP A 218 5.90 2.87 11.17
C ASP A 218 6.22 4.27 10.62
N ALA A 219 7.14 5.00 11.26
CA ALA A 219 7.63 6.30 10.81
C ALA A 219 8.73 6.22 9.74
N HIS A 220 9.10 5.02 9.28
CA HIS A 220 10.23 4.77 8.36
C HIS A 220 11.60 5.26 8.88
N GLU A 221 11.76 5.39 10.19
CA GLU A 221 13.02 5.71 10.86
C GLU A 221 13.82 4.44 11.24
N LEU A 222 13.19 3.26 11.17
CA LEU A 222 13.80 1.96 11.43
C LEU A 222 13.61 1.03 10.23
N GLU A 223 14.72 0.50 9.71
CA GLU A 223 14.72 -0.47 8.62
C GLU A 223 14.02 -1.78 8.98
N LEU A 224 13.41 -2.43 7.98
CA LEU A 224 12.70 -3.71 8.13
C LEU A 224 13.55 -4.78 8.82
N ASP A 225 14.80 -4.95 8.37
CA ASP A 225 15.73 -5.92 8.97
C ASP A 225 15.91 -5.71 10.47
N ALA A 226 16.11 -4.46 10.88
CA ALA A 226 16.34 -4.11 12.28
C ALA A 226 15.07 -4.29 13.12
N TYR A 227 13.89 -4.05 12.55
CA TYR A 227 12.62 -4.29 13.21
C TYR A 227 12.33 -5.79 13.38
N VAL A 228 12.50 -6.58 12.32
CA VAL A 228 12.34 -8.03 12.32
C VAL A 228 13.28 -8.68 13.33
N GLU A 229 14.55 -8.25 13.37
CA GLU A 229 15.53 -8.73 14.35
C GLU A 229 15.06 -8.45 15.78
N ALA A 230 14.59 -7.24 16.05
CA ALA A 230 14.12 -6.86 17.38
C ALA A 230 12.90 -7.68 17.83
N LEU A 231 11.91 -7.88 16.94
CA LEU A 231 10.74 -8.71 17.23
C LEU A 231 11.14 -10.17 17.46
N SER A 232 12.06 -10.71 16.67
CA SER A 232 12.53 -12.10 16.77
C SER A 232 13.27 -12.36 18.08
N ALA A 233 14.16 -11.43 18.47
CA ALA A 233 14.88 -11.51 19.73
C ALA A 233 13.90 -11.41 20.93
N LEU A 234 12.89 -10.55 20.84
CA LEU A 234 11.87 -10.42 21.86
C LEU A 234 10.95 -11.65 21.93
N ALA A 235 10.53 -12.21 20.80
CA ALA A 235 9.74 -13.42 20.72
C ALA A 235 10.46 -14.61 21.36
N SER A 236 11.75 -14.77 21.08
CA SER A 236 12.60 -15.79 21.70
C SER A 236 12.65 -15.65 23.23
N ARG A 237 12.77 -14.42 23.75
CA ARG A 237 12.78 -14.15 25.20
C ARG A 237 11.42 -14.39 25.87
N GLN A 238 10.32 -14.07 25.18
CA GLN A 238 8.95 -14.22 25.68
C GLN A 238 8.36 -15.62 25.42
N GLY A 239 9.09 -16.51 24.73
CA GLY A 239 8.60 -17.85 24.38
C GLY A 239 7.47 -17.84 23.34
N VAL A 240 7.40 -16.80 22.50
CA VAL A 240 6.44 -16.72 21.39
C VAL A 240 7.00 -17.48 20.19
N ALA A 241 6.27 -18.52 19.76
CA ALA A 241 6.63 -19.39 18.65
C ALA A 241 6.51 -18.67 17.30
N LEU A 242 7.62 -18.52 16.57
CA LEU A 242 7.64 -17.89 15.24
C LEU A 242 7.01 -18.77 14.17
N GLU A 243 6.78 -20.05 14.45
CA GLU A 243 6.08 -20.99 13.57
C GLU A 243 4.63 -20.57 13.28
N ALA A 244 4.03 -19.74 14.16
CA ALA A 244 2.72 -19.14 13.93
C ALA A 244 2.72 -17.98 12.92
N PHE A 245 3.92 -17.58 12.46
CA PHE A 245 4.19 -16.46 11.56
C PHE A 245 5.11 -16.93 10.41
N PRO A 246 4.61 -17.77 9.49
CA PRO A 246 5.41 -18.43 8.46
C PRO A 246 6.16 -17.47 7.54
N SER A 247 5.58 -16.32 7.18
CA SER A 247 6.22 -15.32 6.32
C SER A 247 7.36 -14.61 7.06
N VAL A 248 7.15 -14.26 8.33
CA VAL A 248 8.22 -13.69 9.19
C VAL A 248 9.34 -14.70 9.41
N ALA A 249 9.00 -15.95 9.71
CA ALA A 249 9.99 -17.03 9.84
C ALA A 249 10.78 -17.24 8.55
N THR A 250 10.13 -17.13 7.38
CA THR A 250 10.79 -17.21 6.08
C THR A 250 11.72 -16.02 5.84
N LEU A 251 11.29 -14.80 6.17
CA LEU A 251 12.12 -13.61 6.06
C LEU A 251 13.41 -13.72 6.90
N ILE A 252 13.30 -14.21 8.13
CA ILE A 252 14.46 -14.45 9.00
C ILE A 252 15.38 -15.52 8.40
N ARG A 253 14.83 -16.63 7.92
CA ARG A 253 15.63 -17.68 7.26
C ARG A 253 16.34 -17.18 6.01
N LEU A 254 15.67 -16.36 5.19
CA LEU A 254 16.25 -15.78 3.97
C LEU A 254 17.42 -14.85 4.30
N ARG A 255 17.29 -14.02 5.33
CA ARG A 255 18.39 -13.18 5.83
C ARG A 255 19.58 -14.02 6.29
N ASP A 256 19.33 -15.08 7.05
CA ASP A 256 20.39 -15.96 7.55
C ASP A 256 21.08 -16.74 6.41
N LEU A 257 20.30 -17.17 5.41
CA LEU A 257 20.82 -17.75 4.17
C LEU A 257 21.70 -16.75 3.42
N GLU A 258 21.22 -15.51 3.26
CA GLU A 258 21.93 -14.45 2.54
C GLU A 258 23.28 -14.10 3.16
N GLN A 259 23.35 -13.98 4.49
CA GLN A 259 24.61 -13.77 5.22
C GLN A 259 25.60 -14.93 5.07
N GLY A 260 25.10 -16.15 4.81
CA GLY A 260 25.91 -17.36 4.63
C GLY A 260 26.34 -17.63 3.19
N LEU A 261 25.94 -16.81 2.21
CA LEU A 261 26.29 -17.02 0.79
C LEU A 261 27.70 -16.52 0.47
N ASP A 262 28.55 -17.42 0.02
CA ASP A 262 29.81 -17.08 -0.65
C ASP A 262 29.54 -16.86 -2.14
N LEU A 263 29.29 -15.62 -2.54
CA LEU A 263 28.95 -15.26 -3.92
C LEU A 263 30.08 -15.56 -4.91
N ALA A 264 31.34 -15.51 -4.47
CA ALA A 264 32.47 -15.87 -5.31
C ALA A 264 32.47 -17.37 -5.61
N ALA A 265 32.19 -18.20 -4.59
CA ALA A 265 32.02 -19.64 -4.77
C ALA A 265 30.79 -19.96 -5.61
N VAL A 266 29.66 -19.27 -5.42
CA VAL A 266 28.46 -19.39 -6.28
C VAL A 266 28.80 -19.12 -7.74
N SER A 267 29.53 -18.04 -8.03
CA SER A 267 29.94 -17.68 -9.38
C SER A 267 30.83 -18.75 -10.03
N SER A 268 31.80 -19.25 -9.26
CA SER A 268 32.72 -20.29 -9.72
C SER A 268 31.99 -21.59 -10.02
N GLU A 269 31.14 -22.05 -9.11
CA GLU A 269 30.33 -23.26 -9.26
C GLU A 269 29.31 -23.14 -10.40
N GLN A 270 28.68 -21.99 -10.54
CA GLN A 270 27.79 -21.68 -11.66
C GLN A 270 28.51 -21.81 -12.99
N THR A 271 29.67 -21.17 -13.12
CA THR A 271 30.47 -21.20 -14.36
C THR A 271 30.83 -22.64 -14.74
N GLU A 272 31.20 -23.46 -13.75
CA GLU A 272 31.46 -24.88 -13.97
C GLU A 272 30.21 -25.65 -14.40
N ALA A 273 29.09 -25.46 -13.71
CA ALA A 273 27.82 -26.14 -14.00
C ALA A 273 27.34 -25.85 -15.43
N ILE A 274 27.42 -24.58 -15.87
CA ILE A 274 27.08 -24.16 -17.23
C ILE A 274 28.07 -24.73 -18.24
N GLY A 275 29.36 -24.74 -17.91
CA GLY A 275 30.39 -25.32 -18.77
C GLY A 275 30.10 -26.79 -19.08
N ARG A 276 29.72 -27.57 -18.06
CA ARG A 276 29.32 -28.98 -18.21
C ARG A 276 27.98 -29.14 -18.92
N LEU A 277 27.02 -28.25 -18.65
CA LEU A 277 25.72 -28.26 -19.29
C LEU A 277 25.86 -27.99 -20.81
N ALA A 278 26.67 -27.02 -21.21
CA ALA A 278 26.96 -26.70 -22.61
C ALA A 278 27.68 -27.83 -23.38
N GLU A 279 28.32 -28.78 -22.69
CA GLU A 279 28.88 -29.99 -23.32
C GLU A 279 27.81 -31.01 -23.72
N ARG A 280 26.65 -30.97 -23.05
CA ARG A 280 25.58 -31.97 -23.13
C ARG A 280 24.31 -31.48 -23.81
N MET A 281 24.23 -30.20 -24.14
CA MET A 281 23.11 -29.58 -24.83
C MET A 281 23.34 -29.49 -26.33
N GLU A 282 22.24 -29.50 -27.09
CA GLU A 282 22.25 -29.16 -28.50
C GLU A 282 22.37 -27.63 -28.70
N SER A 283 22.82 -27.19 -29.88
CA SER A 283 23.05 -25.76 -30.16
C SER A 283 21.80 -24.91 -29.92
N ALA A 284 20.62 -25.41 -30.29
CA ALA A 284 19.37 -24.66 -30.17
C ALA A 284 18.93 -24.47 -28.71
N GLU A 285 19.15 -25.46 -27.85
CA GLU A 285 18.82 -25.38 -26.42
C GLU A 285 19.77 -24.41 -25.70
N LEU A 286 21.05 -24.43 -26.08
CA LEU A 286 22.05 -23.50 -25.56
C LEU A 286 21.75 -22.05 -25.96
N ASP A 287 21.33 -21.83 -27.21
CA ASP A 287 20.93 -20.50 -27.70
C ASP A 287 19.69 -19.98 -26.94
N ALA A 288 18.74 -20.85 -26.61
CA ALA A 288 17.57 -20.51 -25.80
C ALA A 288 17.94 -20.12 -24.35
N LEU A 289 18.84 -20.87 -23.72
CA LEU A 289 19.32 -20.55 -22.37
C LEU A 289 20.10 -19.21 -22.33
N ILE A 290 20.87 -18.92 -23.38
CA ILE A 290 21.56 -17.61 -23.53
C ILE A 290 20.54 -16.49 -23.73
N ALA A 291 19.48 -16.70 -24.52
CA ALA A 291 18.43 -15.71 -24.73
C ALA A 291 17.75 -15.34 -23.39
N ARG A 292 17.38 -16.33 -22.58
CA ARG A 292 16.81 -16.10 -21.24
C ARG A 292 17.77 -15.40 -20.29
N ALA A 293 19.07 -15.72 -20.35
CA ALA A 293 20.07 -15.00 -19.56
C ALA A 293 20.18 -13.51 -19.96
N ARG A 294 20.00 -13.20 -21.25
CA ARG A 294 19.94 -11.81 -21.75
C ARG A 294 18.66 -11.10 -21.29
N GLU A 295 17.52 -11.78 -21.31
CA GLU A 295 16.25 -11.24 -20.79
C GLU A 295 16.36 -10.93 -19.29
N MET A 296 16.97 -11.82 -18.51
CA MET A 296 17.24 -11.57 -17.09
C MET A 296 18.15 -10.35 -16.91
N LYS A 297 19.22 -10.24 -17.69
CA LYS A 297 20.12 -9.07 -17.65
C LYS A 297 19.42 -7.77 -18.07
N ALA A 298 18.47 -7.85 -19.00
CA ALA A 298 17.66 -6.73 -19.45
C ALA A 298 16.52 -6.38 -18.48
N GLY A 299 16.33 -7.16 -17.41
CA GLY A 299 15.27 -6.96 -16.42
C GLY A 299 13.88 -7.43 -16.89
N THR A 300 13.76 -8.02 -18.10
CA THR A 300 12.48 -8.52 -18.62
C THR A 300 12.10 -9.90 -18.10
N LEU A 301 13.05 -10.61 -17.48
CA LEU A 301 12.84 -11.89 -16.80
C LEU A 301 13.35 -11.79 -15.36
N ALA A 302 12.53 -12.20 -14.39
CA ALA A 302 12.95 -12.25 -12.99
C ALA A 302 14.12 -13.24 -12.79
N LYS A 303 15.03 -12.89 -11.88
CA LYS A 303 16.21 -13.73 -11.57
C LYS A 303 15.79 -15.14 -11.15
N ALA A 304 14.81 -15.27 -10.25
CA ALA A 304 14.28 -16.56 -9.84
C ALA A 304 13.71 -17.38 -11.02
N GLY A 305 12.99 -16.72 -11.94
CA GLY A 305 12.47 -17.34 -13.15
C GLY A 305 13.58 -17.96 -14.00
N TYR A 306 14.63 -17.19 -14.29
CA TYR A 306 15.81 -17.67 -15.02
C TYR A 306 16.46 -18.89 -14.35
N TYR A 307 16.72 -18.81 -13.04
CA TYR A 307 17.40 -19.86 -12.31
C TYR A 307 16.55 -21.12 -12.12
N ALA A 308 15.22 -21.00 -12.14
CA ALA A 308 14.31 -22.15 -12.21
C ALA A 308 14.48 -22.91 -13.54
N ASP A 309 14.50 -22.19 -14.68
CA ASP A 309 14.72 -22.84 -15.99
C ASP A 309 16.11 -23.45 -16.08
N PHE A 310 17.13 -22.75 -15.59
CA PHE A 310 18.50 -23.26 -15.53
C PHE A 310 18.56 -24.57 -14.73
N SER A 311 17.93 -24.61 -13.56
CA SER A 311 17.94 -25.79 -12.69
C SER A 311 17.22 -26.98 -13.33
N GLN A 312 16.06 -26.73 -13.94
CA GLN A 312 15.31 -27.74 -14.68
C GLN A 312 16.12 -28.30 -15.86
N THR A 313 16.79 -27.42 -16.61
CA THR A 313 17.65 -27.78 -17.75
C THR A 313 18.90 -28.54 -17.30
N ALA A 314 19.52 -28.13 -16.20
CA ALA A 314 20.66 -28.83 -15.63
C ALA A 314 20.29 -30.28 -15.27
N VAL A 315 19.18 -30.47 -14.56
CA VAL A 315 18.70 -31.79 -14.14
C VAL A 315 18.30 -32.66 -15.34
N SER A 316 17.61 -32.11 -16.35
CA SER A 316 17.20 -32.87 -17.54
C SER A 316 18.38 -33.39 -18.37
N HIS A 317 19.52 -32.69 -18.35
CA HIS A 317 20.79 -33.12 -18.97
C HIS A 317 21.73 -33.86 -17.99
N GLY A 318 21.21 -34.34 -16.86
CA GLY A 318 21.93 -35.17 -15.90
C GLY A 318 23.07 -34.44 -15.18
N ILE A 319 23.00 -33.11 -15.07
CA ILE A 319 23.86 -32.33 -14.19
C ILE A 319 23.29 -32.42 -12.78
N ASP A 320 24.08 -33.01 -11.89
CA ASP A 320 23.76 -33.14 -10.48
C ASP A 320 24.14 -31.87 -9.74
N LEU A 321 23.15 -31.02 -9.46
CA LEU A 321 23.35 -29.72 -8.80
C LEU A 321 23.85 -29.86 -7.36
N SER A 322 23.62 -31.00 -6.70
CA SER A 322 24.08 -31.24 -5.32
C SER A 322 25.61 -31.22 -5.16
N ARG A 323 26.35 -31.35 -6.27
CA ARG A 323 27.81 -31.22 -6.33
C ARG A 323 28.30 -29.77 -6.23
N TYR A 324 27.40 -28.82 -6.40
CA TYR A 324 27.63 -27.38 -6.33
C TYR A 324 26.92 -26.84 -5.09
N PRO A 325 27.51 -26.97 -3.90
CA PRO A 325 26.84 -26.68 -2.63
C PRO A 325 26.49 -25.19 -2.47
N ASN A 326 27.34 -24.27 -2.92
CA ASN A 326 27.06 -22.83 -2.81
C ASN A 326 26.00 -22.42 -3.84
N LEU A 327 26.10 -22.90 -5.07
CA LEU A 327 25.08 -22.70 -6.10
C LEU A 327 23.73 -23.28 -5.66
N SER A 328 23.70 -24.47 -5.07
CA SER A 328 22.46 -25.09 -4.59
C SER A 328 21.81 -24.26 -3.47
N ARG A 329 22.61 -23.74 -2.51
CA ARG A 329 22.08 -22.82 -1.49
C ARG A 329 21.55 -21.54 -2.12
N TYR A 330 22.23 -21.01 -3.13
CA TYR A 330 21.81 -19.80 -3.83
C TYR A 330 20.49 -20.00 -4.58
N LEU A 331 20.32 -21.15 -5.24
CA LEU A 331 19.08 -21.52 -5.92
C LEU A 331 17.92 -21.65 -4.92
N ALA A 332 18.15 -22.30 -3.78
CA ALA A 332 17.15 -22.41 -2.71
C ALA A 332 16.75 -21.03 -2.14
N TYR A 333 17.72 -20.14 -1.93
CA TYR A 333 17.47 -18.75 -1.54
C TYR A 333 16.58 -18.02 -2.56
N LEU A 334 16.88 -18.14 -3.86
CA LEU A 334 16.08 -17.48 -4.90
C LEU A 334 14.65 -18.02 -4.99
N GLU A 335 14.47 -19.33 -4.78
CA GLU A 335 13.16 -19.98 -4.77
C GLU A 335 12.33 -19.54 -3.56
N GLU A 336 12.88 -19.61 -2.35
CA GLU A 336 12.19 -19.15 -1.13
C GLU A 336 11.87 -17.65 -1.18
N ARG A 337 12.79 -16.82 -1.73
CA ARG A 337 12.57 -15.38 -1.91
C ARG A 337 11.45 -15.09 -2.90
N ALA A 338 11.39 -15.80 -4.02
CA ALA A 338 10.30 -15.66 -4.98
C ALA A 338 8.93 -16.04 -4.41
N GLY A 339 8.90 -16.99 -3.46
CA GLY A 339 7.69 -17.34 -2.71
C GLY A 339 7.25 -16.28 -1.70
N LEU A 340 8.16 -15.41 -1.25
CA LEU A 340 7.86 -14.34 -0.28
C LEU A 340 7.17 -13.13 -0.94
N GLU A 341 7.41 -12.88 -2.24
CA GLU A 341 6.93 -11.69 -2.97
C GLU A 341 5.40 -11.60 -3.12
N SER A 342 4.62 -12.58 -2.64
CA SER A 342 3.15 -12.51 -2.56
C SER A 342 2.59 -12.62 -1.14
N SER A 343 3.41 -12.44 -0.11
CA SER A 343 3.04 -12.84 1.26
C SER A 343 2.78 -11.64 2.18
N GLY A 344 1.76 -11.76 3.03
CA GLY A 344 1.35 -10.76 4.02
C GLY A 344 2.33 -10.58 5.19
N VAL A 345 3.62 -10.41 4.89
CA VAL A 345 4.71 -10.19 5.88
C VAL A 345 4.38 -9.01 6.79
N SER A 346 3.92 -7.89 6.24
CA SER A 346 3.50 -6.71 7.02
C SER A 346 2.39 -7.07 8.03
N GLY A 347 1.35 -7.75 7.56
CA GLY A 347 0.26 -8.24 8.40
C GLY A 347 0.73 -9.26 9.46
N GLU A 348 1.68 -10.13 9.12
CA GLU A 348 2.30 -11.04 10.09
C GLU A 348 3.14 -10.32 11.13
N LEU A 349 3.93 -9.31 10.73
CA LEU A 349 4.74 -8.49 11.64
C LEU A 349 3.85 -7.72 12.62
N ALA A 350 2.75 -7.13 12.14
CA ALA A 350 1.77 -6.47 12.99
C ALA A 350 1.15 -7.45 14.00
N ARG A 351 0.75 -8.65 13.56
CA ARG A 351 0.23 -9.70 14.45
C ARG A 351 1.28 -10.18 15.47
N LEU A 352 2.54 -10.35 15.06
CA LEU A 352 3.63 -10.75 15.96
C LEU A 352 3.87 -9.68 17.02
N ALA A 353 4.01 -8.42 16.61
CA ALA A 353 4.18 -7.30 17.52
C ALA A 353 3.00 -7.20 18.50
N GLN A 354 1.77 -7.41 18.04
CA GLN A 354 0.58 -7.45 18.90
C GLN A 354 0.61 -8.63 19.90
N GLN A 355 1.01 -9.82 19.47
CA GLN A 355 1.14 -10.96 20.40
C GLN A 355 2.21 -10.71 21.46
N LEU A 356 3.32 -10.07 21.09
CA LEU A 356 4.37 -9.65 22.04
C LEU A 356 3.85 -8.60 23.01
N ARG A 357 3.12 -7.57 22.55
CA ARG A 357 2.44 -6.60 23.42
C ARG A 357 1.52 -7.27 24.44
N VAL A 358 0.72 -8.24 24.00
CA VAL A 358 -0.17 -9.00 24.90
C VAL A 358 0.64 -9.78 25.94
N SER A 359 1.75 -10.41 25.54
CA SER A 359 2.62 -11.14 26.48
C SER A 359 3.27 -10.22 27.53
N LEU A 360 3.67 -9.01 27.14
CA LEU A 360 4.36 -8.04 27.99
C LEU A 360 3.41 -7.22 28.89
N THR A 361 2.11 -7.35 28.69
CA THR A 361 1.08 -6.66 29.50
C THR A 361 0.36 -7.64 30.41
N ALA A 362 1.11 -8.42 31.18
CA ALA A 362 0.52 -9.44 32.05
C ALA A 362 -0.31 -8.83 33.21
N SER A 363 0.06 -7.65 33.70
CA SER A 363 -0.63 -7.04 34.84
C SER A 363 -1.96 -6.37 34.43
N PRO A 364 -3.00 -6.37 35.30
CA PRO A 364 -4.21 -5.60 35.06
C PRO A 364 -3.93 -4.11 34.81
N GLU A 365 -2.96 -3.54 35.52
CA GLU A 365 -2.58 -2.13 35.38
C GLU A 365 -1.98 -1.82 34.02
N SER A 366 -1.00 -2.61 33.55
CA SER A 366 -0.43 -2.46 32.22
C SER A 366 -1.46 -2.64 31.10
N ARG A 367 -2.42 -3.54 31.26
CA ARG A 367 -3.51 -3.72 30.27
C ARG A 367 -4.43 -2.52 30.20
N HIS A 368 -4.83 -1.97 31.35
CA HIS A 368 -5.67 -0.78 31.37
C HIS A 368 -4.93 0.45 30.82
N LEU A 369 -3.64 0.63 31.14
CA LEU A 369 -2.87 1.75 30.62
C LEU A 369 -2.72 1.64 29.09
N ARG A 370 -2.43 0.43 28.57
CA ARG A 370 -2.38 0.19 27.13
C ARG A 370 -3.72 0.45 26.45
N ALA A 371 -4.82 0.00 27.04
CA ALA A 371 -6.15 0.28 26.50
C ALA A 371 -6.36 1.79 26.32
N VAL A 372 -6.05 2.61 27.34
CA VAL A 372 -6.18 4.07 27.21
C VAL A 372 -5.29 4.64 26.10
N ILE A 373 -4.07 4.11 25.90
CA ILE A 373 -3.19 4.53 24.80
C ILE A 373 -3.80 4.22 23.43
N GLU A 374 -4.28 2.99 23.24
CA GLU A 374 -4.90 2.56 21.97
C GLU A 374 -6.20 3.32 21.69
N GLU A 375 -7.06 3.50 22.70
CA GLU A 375 -8.30 4.26 22.59
C GLU A 375 -7.99 5.74 22.28
N LEU A 376 -6.96 6.33 22.90
CA LEU A 376 -6.55 7.71 22.64
C LEU A 376 -6.11 7.91 21.19
N ALA A 377 -5.28 7.01 20.65
CA ALA A 377 -4.83 7.09 19.26
C ALA A 377 -6.01 7.07 18.27
N LEU A 378 -6.98 6.17 18.49
CA LEU A 378 -8.21 6.12 17.68
C LEU A 378 -9.04 7.41 17.81
N VAL A 379 -9.21 7.94 19.02
CA VAL A 379 -9.93 9.20 19.20
C VAL A 379 -9.20 10.36 18.54
N GLU A 380 -7.88 10.44 18.64
CA GLU A 380 -7.08 11.48 17.97
C GLU A 380 -7.26 11.42 16.45
N ALA A 381 -7.16 10.23 15.85
CA ALA A 381 -7.41 10.04 14.43
C ALA A 381 -8.86 10.39 14.05
N CYS A 382 -9.85 10.05 14.89
CA CYS A 382 -11.26 10.37 14.69
C CYS A 382 -11.51 11.88 14.64
N LEU A 383 -10.94 12.63 15.59
CA LEU A 383 -11.11 14.09 15.69
C LEU A 383 -10.38 14.86 14.59
N GLN A 384 -9.38 14.23 13.98
CA GLN A 384 -8.68 14.72 12.79
C GLN A 384 -9.34 14.25 11.48
N LEU A 385 -10.42 13.47 11.56
CA LEU A 385 -11.09 12.86 10.41
C LEU A 385 -10.15 11.97 9.55
N ARG A 386 -9.22 11.27 10.21
CA ARG A 386 -8.17 10.45 9.59
C ARG A 386 -8.26 8.94 9.89
N LEU A 387 -9.33 8.47 10.53
CA LEU A 387 -9.53 7.02 10.70
C LEU A 387 -9.58 6.33 9.34
N THR A 388 -8.88 5.20 9.26
CA THR A 388 -9.14 4.17 8.24
C THR A 388 -10.51 3.51 8.46
N ALA A 389 -10.99 2.75 7.47
CA ALA A 389 -12.24 2.00 7.59
C ALA A 389 -12.21 0.97 8.73
N GLU A 390 -11.07 0.30 8.92
CA GLU A 390 -10.87 -0.67 10.00
C GLU A 390 -10.90 0.02 11.37
N GLU A 391 -10.18 1.13 11.53
CA GLU A 391 -10.16 1.89 12.78
C GLU A 391 -11.53 2.50 13.11
N ALA A 392 -12.27 2.97 12.11
CA ALA A 392 -13.65 3.45 12.28
C ALA A 392 -14.58 2.33 12.77
N LEU A 393 -14.45 1.12 12.22
CA LEU A 393 -15.20 -0.04 12.69
C LEU A 393 -14.81 -0.41 14.13
N ARG A 394 -13.51 -0.40 14.43
CA ARG A 394 -12.99 -0.68 15.77
C ARG A 394 -13.53 0.33 16.78
N LEU A 395 -13.45 1.63 16.50
CA LEU A 395 -13.96 2.67 17.38
C LEU A 395 -15.48 2.57 17.55
N ALA A 396 -16.24 2.30 16.48
CA ALA A 396 -17.68 2.12 16.55
C ALA A 396 -18.11 0.89 17.38
N SER A 397 -17.23 -0.11 17.54
CA SER A 397 -17.48 -1.29 18.38
C SER A 397 -17.18 -1.06 19.87
N MET A 398 -16.53 0.05 20.21
CA MET A 398 -16.15 0.38 21.59
C MET A 398 -17.29 1.05 22.36
N GLN A 399 -17.26 0.93 23.69
CA GLN A 399 -18.15 1.71 24.56
C GLN A 399 -17.62 3.14 24.70
N THR A 400 -18.23 4.07 23.94
CA THR A 400 -17.81 5.47 23.88
C THR A 400 -18.60 6.42 24.77
N ASP A 401 -19.76 6.01 25.31
CA ASP A 401 -20.69 6.89 26.06
C ASP A 401 -20.10 7.51 27.33
N ASP A 402 -19.13 6.83 27.94
CA ASP A 402 -18.45 7.28 29.16
C ASP A 402 -16.91 7.31 29.02
N LEU A 403 -16.40 7.25 27.78
CA LEU A 403 -14.97 7.09 27.47
C LEU A 403 -14.09 8.08 28.24
N SER A 404 -14.42 9.37 28.16
CA SER A 404 -13.61 10.43 28.78
C SER A 404 -13.60 10.31 30.30
N PHE A 405 -14.73 9.90 30.90
CA PHE A 405 -14.82 9.66 32.34
C PHE A 405 -14.08 8.39 32.76
N ARG A 406 -14.11 7.32 31.94
CA ARG A 406 -13.33 6.09 32.17
C ARG A 406 -11.84 6.38 32.16
N TRP A 407 -11.35 7.19 31.21
CA TRP A 407 -9.96 7.62 31.16
C TRP A 407 -9.57 8.40 32.41
N ALA A 408 -10.31 9.46 32.77
CA ALA A 408 -10.02 10.28 33.94
C ALA A 408 -9.91 9.43 35.22
N ARG A 409 -10.88 8.53 35.44
CA ARG A 409 -10.90 7.64 36.60
C ARG A 409 -9.70 6.69 36.61
N THR A 410 -9.37 6.10 35.46
CA THR A 410 -8.27 5.14 35.31
C THR A 410 -6.93 5.81 35.58
N LEU A 411 -6.66 6.94 34.92
CA LEU A 411 -5.39 7.66 35.04
C LEU A 411 -5.18 8.26 36.43
N LYS A 412 -6.22 8.84 37.05
CA LYS A 412 -6.14 9.35 38.43
C LYS A 412 -5.84 8.22 39.43
N SER A 413 -6.52 7.08 39.28
CA SER A 413 -6.32 5.91 40.15
C SER A 413 -4.90 5.33 40.02
N MET A 414 -4.37 5.23 38.80
CA MET A 414 -2.99 4.80 38.56
C MET A 414 -1.98 5.80 39.15
N ALA A 415 -2.14 7.09 38.86
CA ALA A 415 -1.24 8.13 39.37
C ALA A 415 -1.18 8.12 40.90
N GLN A 416 -2.33 8.02 41.57
CA GLN A 416 -2.39 7.93 43.03
C GLN A 416 -1.63 6.72 43.58
N ARG A 417 -1.73 5.54 42.95
CA ARG A 417 -1.02 4.33 43.37
C ARG A 417 0.50 4.45 43.26
N HIS A 418 0.99 5.24 42.31
CA HIS A 418 2.41 5.52 42.13
C HIS A 418 2.88 6.81 42.85
N GLY A 419 2.03 7.48 43.64
CA GLY A 419 2.38 8.71 44.33
C GLY A 419 2.61 9.91 43.40
N LEU A 420 2.04 9.86 42.20
CA LEU A 420 2.14 10.89 41.17
C LEU A 420 0.93 11.82 41.19
N SER A 421 1.12 13.05 40.71
CA SER A 421 0.05 14.00 40.43
C SER A 421 -0.13 14.13 38.93
N VAL A 422 -1.36 13.98 38.45
CA VAL A 422 -1.76 14.18 37.04
C VAL A 422 -2.81 15.29 36.95
N GLY A 423 -3.14 15.72 35.73
CA GLY A 423 -4.12 16.77 35.46
C GLY A 423 -5.50 16.55 36.10
N SER A 424 -6.27 17.64 36.24
CA SER A 424 -7.63 17.56 36.78
C SER A 424 -8.60 16.86 35.83
N PHE A 425 -8.30 16.86 34.52
CA PHE A 425 -9.13 16.32 33.45
C PHE A 425 -10.52 16.95 33.37
N GLU A 426 -10.71 18.18 33.86
CA GLU A 426 -12.02 18.87 33.83
C GLU A 426 -12.51 19.12 32.40
N GLY A 427 -11.58 19.32 31.45
CA GLY A 427 -11.92 19.50 30.04
C GLY A 427 -12.44 18.25 29.31
N LEU A 428 -12.33 17.05 29.90
CA LEU A 428 -12.73 15.80 29.25
C LEU A 428 -14.24 15.68 29.00
N GLU A 429 -15.06 16.46 29.69
CA GLU A 429 -16.49 16.54 29.39
C GLU A 429 -16.75 17.12 27.98
N ALA A 430 -15.97 18.11 27.55
CA ALA A 430 -16.09 18.68 26.21
C ALA A 430 -15.79 17.65 25.12
N LEU A 431 -14.81 16.77 25.35
CA LEU A 431 -14.53 15.63 24.46
C LEU A 431 -15.74 14.69 24.37
N GLN A 432 -16.33 14.33 25.51
CA GLN A 432 -17.48 13.42 25.56
C GLN A 432 -18.69 13.97 24.79
N GLN A 433 -18.89 15.29 24.84
CA GLN A 433 -19.96 15.98 24.12
C GLN A 433 -19.69 16.10 22.61
N ALA A 434 -18.42 16.27 22.21
CA ALA A 434 -18.04 16.46 20.82
C ALA A 434 -17.96 15.14 20.02
N LEU A 435 -17.50 14.06 20.66
CA LEU A 435 -17.22 12.76 20.00
C LEU A 435 -18.38 12.23 19.12
N PRO A 436 -19.67 12.30 19.52
CA PRO A 436 -20.77 11.83 18.69
C PRO A 436 -20.85 12.49 17.30
N ALA A 437 -20.47 13.76 17.17
CA ALA A 437 -20.47 14.46 15.88
C ALA A 437 -19.46 13.85 14.90
N PHE A 438 -18.28 13.47 15.39
CA PHE A 438 -17.24 12.80 14.59
C PHE A 438 -17.63 11.36 14.26
N LEU A 439 -18.17 10.61 15.22
CA LEU A 439 -18.65 9.25 14.96
C LEU A 439 -19.75 9.21 13.90
N ARG A 440 -20.64 10.22 13.89
CA ARG A 440 -21.69 10.35 12.89
C ARG A 440 -21.14 10.48 11.47
N PHE A 441 -20.05 11.24 11.27
CA PHE A 441 -19.39 11.36 9.97
C PHE A 441 -18.98 9.98 9.42
N TYR A 442 -18.35 9.14 10.25
CA TYR A 442 -17.92 7.79 9.86
C TYR A 442 -19.07 6.80 9.69
N GLU A 443 -20.13 6.92 10.50
CA GLU A 443 -21.35 6.13 10.34
C GLU A 443 -21.97 6.35 8.95
N ILE A 444 -22.03 7.61 8.50
CA ILE A 444 -22.58 7.97 7.19
C ILE A 444 -21.61 7.53 6.07
N ALA A 445 -20.30 7.71 6.25
CA ALA A 445 -19.29 7.21 5.31
C ALA A 445 -19.50 5.72 4.99
N ARG A 446 -19.70 4.91 6.03
CA ARG A 446 -19.95 3.47 5.88
C ARG A 446 -21.27 3.15 5.15
N ARG A 447 -22.32 3.96 5.36
CA ARG A 447 -23.59 3.84 4.61
C ARG A 447 -23.41 4.21 3.13
N ARG A 448 -22.49 5.14 2.80
CA ARG A 448 -22.16 5.48 1.42
C ARG A 448 -21.50 4.32 0.69
N ASP A 449 -20.59 3.56 1.32
CA ASP A 449 -19.92 2.40 0.70
C ASP A 449 -20.90 1.44 0.02
N GLU A 450 -21.97 1.08 0.75
CA GLU A 450 -23.00 0.14 0.29
C GLU A 450 -23.69 0.67 -0.98
N THR A 451 -24.00 1.97 -1.00
CA THR A 451 -24.69 2.62 -2.12
C THR A 451 -23.76 2.86 -3.31
N LEU A 452 -22.51 3.28 -3.07
CA LEU A 452 -21.49 3.47 -4.11
C LEU A 452 -21.25 2.16 -4.87
N ALA A 453 -21.05 1.05 -4.13
CA ALA A 453 -20.89 -0.27 -4.73
C ALA A 453 -22.13 -0.69 -5.53
N ALA A 454 -23.33 -0.57 -4.95
CA ALA A 454 -24.58 -0.95 -5.62
C ALA A 454 -24.79 -0.19 -6.94
N ASN A 455 -24.59 1.13 -6.93
CA ASN A 455 -24.72 1.98 -8.10
C ASN A 455 -23.65 1.69 -9.16
N ALA A 456 -22.41 1.39 -8.75
CA ALA A 456 -21.34 0.98 -9.64
C ALA A 456 -21.68 -0.33 -10.36
N ILE A 457 -22.17 -1.33 -9.62
CA ILE A 457 -22.62 -2.62 -10.14
C ILE A 457 -23.76 -2.44 -11.14
N GLU A 458 -24.77 -1.64 -10.78
CA GLU A 458 -25.91 -1.35 -11.66
C GLU A 458 -25.44 -0.71 -12.97
N LYS A 459 -24.60 0.33 -12.89
CA LYS A 459 -24.11 1.04 -14.06
C LYS A 459 -23.28 0.13 -14.97
N LEU A 460 -22.41 -0.70 -14.40
CA LEU A 460 -21.59 -1.63 -15.15
C LEU A 460 -22.47 -2.64 -15.91
N ARG A 461 -23.46 -3.24 -15.23
CA ARG A 461 -24.42 -4.18 -15.86
C ARG A 461 -25.22 -3.54 -17.00
N ILE A 462 -25.68 -2.29 -16.82
CA ILE A 462 -26.43 -1.56 -17.85
C ILE A 462 -25.52 -1.22 -19.05
N SER A 463 -24.27 -0.83 -18.80
CA SER A 463 -23.34 -0.46 -19.86
C SER A 463 -22.93 -1.62 -20.76
N GLY A 464 -22.90 -2.84 -20.20
CA GLY A 464 -22.36 -4.02 -20.89
C GLY A 464 -20.83 -3.99 -21.09
N GLU A 465 -20.13 -3.01 -20.50
CA GLU A 465 -18.68 -2.92 -20.60
C GLU A 465 -17.99 -4.07 -19.84
N ARG A 466 -16.90 -4.56 -20.42
CA ARG A 466 -16.11 -5.69 -19.86
C ARG A 466 -15.02 -5.22 -18.90
N LEU A 467 -14.70 -3.94 -18.95
CA LEU A 467 -13.73 -3.25 -18.14
C LEU A 467 -14.31 -1.90 -17.73
N ALA A 468 -14.26 -1.59 -16.44
CA ALA A 468 -14.52 -0.25 -15.91
C ALA A 468 -13.48 0.12 -14.87
N VAL A 469 -13.33 1.42 -14.66
CA VAL A 469 -12.61 1.95 -13.49
C VAL A 469 -13.65 2.49 -12.51
N LEU A 470 -13.46 2.22 -11.23
CA LEU A 470 -14.17 2.89 -10.14
C LEU A 470 -13.16 3.70 -9.34
N ILE A 471 -13.37 5.01 -9.22
CA ILE A 471 -12.50 5.92 -8.47
C ILE A 471 -13.20 6.30 -7.16
N THR A 472 -12.56 6.01 -6.03
CA THR A 472 -13.03 6.41 -4.69
C THR A 472 -11.86 6.79 -3.80
N GLY A 473 -12.13 7.49 -2.70
CA GLY A 473 -11.15 7.67 -1.64
C GLY A 473 -10.74 6.33 -1.00
N GLY A 474 -9.50 6.25 -0.50
CA GLY A 474 -8.96 5.02 0.11
C GLY A 474 -9.75 4.49 1.32
N PHE A 475 -10.51 5.36 2.01
CA PHE A 475 -11.42 4.94 3.08
C PHE A 475 -12.49 3.96 2.60
N HIS A 476 -12.97 4.12 1.37
CA HIS A 476 -14.08 3.34 0.82
C HIS A 476 -13.62 1.98 0.26
N SER A 477 -12.31 1.77 0.10
CA SER A 477 -11.79 0.79 -0.84
C SER A 477 -12.13 -0.66 -0.49
N ASP A 478 -11.80 -1.11 0.72
CA ASP A 478 -11.98 -2.51 1.14
C ASP A 478 -13.42 -2.99 1.00
N ARG A 479 -14.38 -2.22 1.55
CA ARG A 479 -15.80 -2.60 1.58
C ARG A 479 -16.43 -2.63 0.20
N ILE A 480 -16.04 -1.68 -0.65
CA ILE A 480 -16.50 -1.65 -2.04
C ILE A 480 -15.86 -2.82 -2.81
N THR A 481 -14.56 -3.06 -2.67
CA THR A 481 -13.85 -4.20 -3.27
C THR A 481 -14.54 -5.53 -2.91
N ASP A 482 -14.86 -5.75 -1.63
CA ASP A 482 -15.58 -6.93 -1.15
C ASP A 482 -17.00 -7.04 -1.77
N ALA A 483 -17.75 -5.94 -1.79
CA ALA A 483 -19.10 -5.92 -2.36
C ALA A 483 -19.11 -6.21 -3.87
N LEU A 484 -18.14 -5.68 -4.62
CA LEU A 484 -17.97 -5.95 -6.04
C LEU A 484 -17.58 -7.42 -6.28
N HIS A 485 -16.61 -7.95 -5.54
CA HIS A 485 -16.18 -9.34 -5.71
C HIS A 485 -17.30 -10.32 -5.38
N ALA A 486 -18.06 -10.07 -4.30
CA ALA A 486 -19.22 -10.87 -3.92
C ALA A 486 -20.33 -10.92 -5.00
N GLN A 487 -20.33 -9.96 -5.94
CA GLN A 487 -21.26 -9.88 -7.06
C GLN A 487 -20.72 -10.50 -8.35
N GLY A 488 -19.57 -11.18 -8.28
CA GLY A 488 -18.98 -11.95 -9.37
C GLY A 488 -18.10 -11.14 -10.32
N PHE A 489 -17.63 -9.95 -9.90
CA PHE A 489 -16.68 -9.14 -10.66
C PHE A 489 -15.24 -9.46 -10.28
N GLY A 490 -14.34 -9.45 -11.28
CA GLY A 490 -12.91 -9.43 -10.99
C GLY A 490 -12.53 -8.03 -10.52
N VAL A 491 -11.82 -7.90 -9.40
CA VAL A 491 -11.41 -6.59 -8.88
C VAL A 491 -9.90 -6.51 -8.85
N VAL A 492 -9.34 -5.44 -9.39
CA VAL A 492 -7.92 -5.09 -9.26
C VAL A 492 -7.88 -3.74 -8.57
N GLU A 493 -7.46 -3.75 -7.31
CA GLU A 493 -7.32 -2.53 -6.53
C GLU A 493 -5.94 -1.91 -6.76
N VAL A 494 -5.93 -0.61 -7.06
CA VAL A 494 -4.73 0.14 -7.45
C VAL A 494 -4.67 1.42 -6.65
N ALA A 495 -3.52 1.69 -6.04
CA ALA A 495 -3.23 2.98 -5.43
C ALA A 495 -2.17 3.73 -6.26
N PRO A 496 -2.34 5.04 -6.49
CA PRO A 496 -1.34 5.83 -7.18
C PRO A 496 -0.12 6.03 -6.29
N ARG A 497 1.05 6.19 -6.91
CA ARG A 497 2.26 6.61 -6.20
C ARG A 497 2.11 8.05 -5.74
N ILE A 498 2.38 8.30 -4.46
CA ILE A 498 2.29 9.63 -3.84
C ILE A 498 3.64 9.91 -3.19
N ASP A 499 4.39 10.87 -3.75
CA ASP A 499 5.69 11.25 -3.20
C ASP A 499 5.55 12.30 -2.09
N HIS A 500 4.49 13.13 -2.13
CA HIS A 500 4.23 14.17 -1.13
C HIS A 500 2.87 13.99 -0.44
N PRO A 501 2.78 14.19 0.89
CA PRO A 501 1.52 14.10 1.61
C PRO A 501 0.52 15.16 1.12
N THR A 502 -0.77 14.84 1.23
CA THR A 502 -1.85 15.76 0.91
C THR A 502 -1.84 16.97 1.85
N ASP A 503 -1.97 18.17 1.29
CA ASP A 503 -2.15 19.39 2.09
C ASP A 503 -3.61 19.48 2.56
N ASP A 504 -3.86 19.21 3.83
CA ASP A 504 -5.19 19.29 4.45
C ASP A 504 -5.86 20.65 4.26
N ARG A 505 -5.06 21.74 4.24
CA ARG A 505 -5.61 23.10 4.02
C ARG A 505 -6.16 23.22 2.62
N LEU A 506 -5.43 22.69 1.64
CA LEU A 506 -5.87 22.68 0.25
C LEU A 506 -7.11 21.79 0.10
N TYR A 507 -7.09 20.59 0.68
CA TYR A 507 -8.24 19.67 0.66
C TYR A 507 -9.50 20.32 1.23
N HIS A 508 -9.42 20.93 2.43
CA HIS A 508 -10.56 21.63 3.03
C HIS A 508 -11.02 22.84 2.21
N ALA A 509 -10.08 23.62 1.64
CA ALA A 509 -10.42 24.78 0.82
C ALA A 509 -11.14 24.36 -0.48
N VAL A 510 -10.67 23.30 -1.14
CA VAL A 510 -11.31 22.73 -2.35
C VAL A 510 -12.71 22.23 -2.00
N LEU A 511 -12.86 21.49 -0.89
CA LEU A 511 -14.15 20.97 -0.44
C LEU A 511 -15.13 22.12 -0.18
N LYS A 512 -14.73 23.15 0.58
CA LYS A 512 -15.58 24.33 0.84
C LYS A 512 -15.92 25.11 -0.42
N TYR A 513 -14.96 25.29 -1.32
CA TYR A 513 -15.17 25.98 -2.60
C TYR A 513 -16.20 25.25 -3.48
N LYS A 514 -16.07 23.93 -3.64
CA LYS A 514 -17.01 23.10 -4.43
C LYS A 514 -18.45 23.18 -3.89
N HIS A 515 -18.62 23.51 -2.61
CA HIS A 515 -19.93 23.61 -1.94
C HIS A 515 -20.39 25.05 -1.67
N GLY A 516 -19.76 26.05 -2.29
CA GLY A 516 -20.20 27.45 -2.20
C GLY A 516 -19.91 28.12 -0.85
N GLN A 517 -19.06 27.52 -0.02
CA GLN A 517 -18.63 28.03 1.29
C GLN A 517 -17.17 28.52 1.30
N GLY A 518 -16.54 28.65 0.13
CA GLY A 518 -15.16 29.14 -0.04
C GLY A 518 -14.99 29.91 -1.35
N SER A 519 -13.76 30.28 -1.69
CA SER A 519 -13.46 31.04 -2.92
C SER A 519 -12.38 30.40 -3.79
N LEU A 520 -12.50 30.55 -5.12
CA LEU A 520 -11.46 30.10 -6.05
C LEU A 520 -10.10 30.77 -5.77
N SER A 521 -10.12 32.05 -5.38
CA SER A 521 -8.91 32.80 -5.02
C SER A 521 -8.18 32.20 -3.84
N GLU A 522 -8.90 31.71 -2.84
CA GLU A 522 -8.34 31.07 -1.65
C GLU A 522 -7.68 29.74 -2.01
N VAL A 523 -8.38 28.88 -2.76
CA VAL A 523 -7.83 27.60 -3.25
C VAL A 523 -6.54 27.82 -4.03
N LEU A 524 -6.57 28.75 -4.99
CA LEU A 524 -5.39 29.05 -5.82
C LEU A 524 -4.25 29.66 -5.01
N ALA A 525 -4.53 30.44 -3.97
CA ALA A 525 -3.49 30.99 -3.10
C ALA A 525 -2.76 29.88 -2.33
N ILE A 526 -3.50 28.93 -1.75
CA ILE A 526 -2.95 27.80 -1.01
C ILE A 526 -2.13 26.88 -1.95
N ALA A 527 -2.69 26.50 -3.09
CA ALA A 527 -2.01 25.63 -4.06
C ALA A 527 -0.68 26.23 -4.57
N ASN A 528 -0.64 27.56 -4.78
CA ASN A 528 0.59 28.24 -5.21
C ASN A 528 1.65 28.32 -4.10
N GLN A 529 1.24 28.42 -2.82
CA GLN A 529 2.18 28.40 -1.69
C GLN A 529 2.81 27.01 -1.51
N ALA A 530 2.02 25.93 -1.58
CA ALA A 530 2.53 24.56 -1.49
C ALA A 530 3.58 24.24 -2.57
N THR A 531 3.44 24.85 -3.76
CA THR A 531 4.38 24.71 -4.88
C THR A 531 5.71 25.45 -4.65
N LEU A 532 5.71 26.49 -3.81
CA LEU A 532 6.92 27.24 -3.44
C LEU A 532 7.67 26.55 -2.31
N ASP A 533 6.96 25.91 -1.38
CA ASP A 533 7.56 25.21 -0.23
C ASP A 533 8.19 23.86 -0.60
N THR A 534 7.85 23.30 -1.77
CA THR A 534 8.38 22.03 -2.31
C THR A 534 9.53 22.22 -3.33
N ARG A 535 9.95 23.46 -3.60
CA ARG A 535 11.11 23.81 -4.44
C ARG A 535 12.27 24.32 -3.60
#